data_AF-T1BFR0-F1
#
_entry.id   AF-T1BFR0-F1
#
_cell.length_a   1.000
_cell.length_b   1.000
_cell.length_c   1.000
_cell.angle_alpha   90.00
_cell.angle_beta   90.00
_cell.angle_gamma   90.00
#
_symmetry.space_group_name_H-M   'P 1'
#
loop_
_entity.id
_entity.type
_entity.pdbx_description
1 polymer ?
#
loop_
_entity_poly.entity_id
_entity_poly.type
_entity_poly.pdbx_seq_one_letter_code
_entity_poly.pdbx_strand_id
1 'polypeptide(L)'
;MDNKNDDRDPGSIFDAHLRAEFVDRDVEATMATMSDQPYLTHVPVMTGGYGTDQVRDFYSRAFIGHWPSDTTITPISRTIGQGRVVDEFVV
;
A
#
# COMPACT_ATOMS: atom_id res chain seq x y z
N MET A 1 11.28 -30.94 12.02
CA MET A 1 10.49 -30.78 10.78
C MET A 1 10.55 -29.31 10.46
N ASP A 2 11.29 -28.98 9.42
CA ASP A 2 11.64 -27.60 9.06
C ASP A 2 10.40 -26.95 8.42
N ASN A 3 9.70 -26.14 9.20
CA ASN A 3 8.52 -25.43 8.72
C ASN A 3 8.98 -24.22 7.91
N LYS A 4 9.21 -24.43 6.62
CA LYS A 4 9.35 -23.34 5.63
C LYS A 4 8.01 -22.60 5.53
N ASN A 5 7.74 -21.73 6.49
CA ASN A 5 6.75 -20.68 6.31
C ASN A 5 7.24 -19.81 5.14
N ASP A 6 6.35 -19.49 4.21
CA ASP A 6 6.59 -18.55 3.11
C ASP A 6 7.26 -17.25 3.65
N ASP A 7 8.56 -17.08 3.38
CA ASP A 7 9.52 -16.14 3.98
C ASP A 7 9.31 -14.66 3.56
N ARG A 8 8.11 -14.29 3.12
CA ARG A 8 7.82 -12.91 2.71
C ARG A 8 7.41 -12.08 3.92
N ASP A 9 8.38 -11.38 4.52
CA ASP A 9 8.12 -10.42 5.59
C ASP A 9 7.09 -9.36 5.14
N PRO A 10 5.88 -9.31 5.75
CA PRO A 10 4.84 -8.36 5.38
C PRO A 10 5.30 -6.91 5.47
N GLY A 11 6.20 -6.59 6.41
CA GLY A 11 6.77 -5.25 6.56
C GLY A 11 7.53 -4.83 5.31
N SER A 12 8.47 -5.66 4.85
CA SER A 12 9.26 -5.39 3.65
C SER A 12 8.41 -5.24 2.37
N ILE A 13 7.33 -6.03 2.22
CA ILE A 13 6.40 -5.90 1.08
C ILE A 13 5.71 -4.55 1.14
N PHE A 14 5.19 -4.17 2.31
CA PHE A 14 4.48 -2.91 2.48
C PHE A 14 5.42 -1.69 2.37
N ASP A 15 6.68 -1.81 2.76
CA ASP A 15 7.70 -0.77 2.54
C ASP A 15 7.94 -0.52 1.04
N ALA A 16 8.04 -1.59 0.24
CA ALA A 16 8.15 -1.47 -1.21
C ALA A 16 6.89 -0.84 -1.82
N HIS A 17 5.71 -1.19 -1.32
CA HIS A 17 4.43 -0.62 -1.73
C HIS A 17 4.36 0.89 -1.46
N LEU A 18 4.62 1.33 -0.22
CA LEU A 18 4.61 2.75 0.16
C LEU A 18 5.67 3.56 -0.59
N ARG A 19 6.84 2.97 -0.85
CA ARG A 19 7.87 3.61 -1.67
C ARG A 19 7.35 3.88 -3.09
N ALA A 20 6.72 2.90 -3.71
CA ALA A 20 6.15 3.03 -5.05
C ALA A 20 5.05 4.12 -5.09
N GLU A 21 4.22 4.21 -4.06
CA GLU A 21 3.15 5.21 -3.97
C GLU A 21 3.67 6.64 -3.75
N PHE A 22 4.51 6.85 -2.74
CA PHE A 22 4.81 8.18 -2.23
C PHE A 22 6.14 8.76 -2.70
N VAL A 23 7.13 7.91 -2.99
CA VAL A 23 8.46 8.33 -3.45
C VAL A 23 8.54 8.26 -4.96
N ASP A 24 8.36 7.06 -5.51
CA ASP A 24 8.53 6.82 -6.95
C ASP A 24 7.30 7.31 -7.74
N ARG A 25 6.13 7.40 -7.09
CA ARG A 25 4.84 7.83 -7.65
C ARG A 25 4.46 7.04 -8.90
N ASP A 26 4.72 5.74 -8.85
CA ASP A 26 4.56 4.81 -9.96
C ASP A 26 3.41 3.84 -9.67
N VAL A 27 2.32 4.02 -10.42
CA VAL A 27 1.11 3.19 -10.33
C VAL A 27 1.40 1.73 -10.67
N GLU A 28 2.21 1.46 -11.70
CA GLU A 28 2.48 0.09 -12.14
C GLU A 28 3.39 -0.64 -11.15
N ALA A 29 4.40 0.05 -10.62
CA ALA A 29 5.23 -0.49 -9.54
C ALA A 29 4.40 -0.77 -8.28
N THR A 30 3.47 0.12 -7.93
CA THR A 30 2.54 -0.08 -6.80
C THR A 30 1.68 -1.32 -7.02
N MET A 31 1.04 -1.44 -8.19
CA MET A 31 0.20 -2.59 -8.53
C MET A 31 0.98 -3.91 -8.55
N ALA A 32 2.26 -3.89 -8.96
CA ALA A 32 3.11 -5.09 -8.99
C ALA A 32 3.44 -5.67 -7.60
N THR A 33 3.26 -4.89 -6.53
CA THR A 33 3.42 -5.36 -5.13
C THR A 33 2.15 -5.98 -4.55
N MET A 34 1.00 -5.81 -5.22
CA MET A 34 -0.29 -6.30 -4.74
C MET A 34 -0.57 -7.74 -5.17
N SER A 35 -1.57 -8.37 -4.56
CA SER A 35 -2.06 -9.70 -4.98
C SER A 35 -2.79 -9.63 -6.32
N ASP A 36 -3.05 -10.80 -6.94
CA ASP A 36 -3.80 -10.91 -8.19
C ASP A 36 -5.25 -10.40 -8.11
N GLN A 37 -5.81 -10.32 -6.90
CA GLN A 37 -7.16 -9.82 -6.63
C GLN A 37 -7.11 -8.84 -5.43
N PRO A 38 -6.58 -7.63 -5.63
CA PRO A 38 -6.43 -6.67 -4.55
C PRO A 38 -7.77 -6.04 -4.18
N TYR A 39 -7.87 -5.59 -2.95
CA TYR A 39 -8.94 -4.72 -2.49
C TYR A 39 -8.31 -3.56 -1.74
N LEU A 40 -8.80 -2.35 -2.02
CA LEU A 40 -8.36 -1.15 -1.35
C LEU A 40 -9.57 -0.37 -0.89
N THR A 41 -9.53 0.13 0.34
CA THR A 41 -10.54 1.04 0.88
C THR A 41 -9.86 2.25 1.49
N HIS A 42 -10.09 3.40 0.89
CA HIS A 42 -9.77 4.70 1.45
C HIS A 42 -10.94 5.14 2.36
N VAL A 43 -10.83 4.73 3.62
CA VAL A 43 -11.91 4.77 4.63
C VAL A 43 -12.57 6.14 4.81
N PRO A 44 -11.85 7.29 4.88
CA PRO A 44 -12.46 8.58 5.23
C PRO A 44 -13.61 9.01 4.31
N VAL A 45 -13.56 8.60 3.04
CA VAL A 45 -14.55 8.93 2.01
C VAL A 45 -15.18 7.69 1.37
N MET A 46 -14.89 6.51 1.90
CA MET A 46 -15.42 5.22 1.42
C MET A 46 -15.17 4.97 -0.09
N THR A 47 -14.04 5.41 -0.61
CA THR A 47 -13.60 5.16 -2.00
C THR A 47 -12.56 4.04 -2.05
N GLY A 48 -12.19 3.60 -3.25
CA GLY A 48 -11.18 2.56 -3.45
C GLY A 48 -11.50 1.70 -4.66
N GLY A 49 -11.22 0.39 -4.57
CA GLY A 49 -11.52 -0.54 -5.65
C GLY A 49 -11.42 -1.99 -5.22
N TYR A 50 -12.10 -2.86 -5.97
CA TYR A 50 -11.99 -4.32 -5.87
C TYR A 50 -11.50 -4.92 -7.19
N GLY A 51 -10.45 -5.74 -7.12
CA GLY A 51 -9.76 -6.29 -8.28
C GLY A 51 -8.78 -5.30 -8.91
N THR A 52 -7.89 -5.84 -9.74
CA THR A 52 -6.74 -5.13 -10.32
C THR A 52 -7.15 -3.86 -11.05
N ASP A 53 -8.17 -3.92 -11.89
CA ASP A 53 -8.58 -2.79 -12.73
C ASP A 53 -9.13 -1.63 -11.88
N GLN A 54 -9.99 -1.91 -10.90
CA GLN A 54 -10.58 -0.85 -10.06
C GLN A 54 -9.56 -0.24 -9.10
N VAL A 55 -8.65 -1.06 -8.54
CA VAL A 55 -7.61 -0.56 -7.64
C VAL A 55 -6.60 0.29 -8.42
N ARG A 56 -6.18 -0.15 -9.61
CA ARG A 56 -5.35 0.65 -10.53
C ARG A 56 -6.02 1.97 -10.90
N ASP A 57 -7.34 1.93 -11.14
CA ASP A 57 -8.11 3.12 -11.46
C ASP A 57 -8.11 4.14 -10.34
N PHE A 58 -8.37 3.68 -9.12
CA PHE A 58 -8.32 4.51 -7.92
C PHE A 58 -6.94 5.13 -7.73
N TYR A 59 -5.88 4.32 -7.83
CA TYR A 59 -4.52 4.81 -7.67
C TYR A 59 -4.15 5.88 -8.70
N SER A 60 -4.44 5.64 -9.98
CA SER A 60 -4.07 6.55 -11.07
C SER A 60 -4.87 7.85 -11.07
N ARG A 61 -6.16 7.82 -10.68
CA ARG A 61 -7.05 8.99 -10.84
C ARG A 61 -7.30 9.78 -9.57
N ALA A 62 -7.15 9.17 -8.39
CA ALA A 62 -7.61 9.77 -7.14
C ALA A 62 -6.57 9.77 -6.02
N PHE A 63 -5.54 8.93 -6.10
CA PHE A 63 -4.57 8.79 -5.02
C PHE A 63 -3.17 9.22 -5.47
N ILE A 64 -2.45 8.39 -6.21
CA ILE A 64 -1.02 8.55 -6.47
C ILE A 64 -0.73 9.87 -7.18
N GLY A 65 -0.05 10.78 -6.48
CA GLY A 65 0.32 12.11 -7.00
C GLY A 65 -0.81 13.15 -6.99
N HIS A 66 -1.98 12.83 -6.42
CA HIS A 66 -3.13 13.75 -6.31
C HIS A 66 -3.24 14.46 -4.94
N TRP A 67 -2.18 14.37 -4.13
CA TRP A 67 -2.00 15.12 -2.89
C TRP A 67 -1.22 16.44 -3.12
N PRO A 68 -1.23 17.39 -2.16
CA PRO A 68 -0.41 18.59 -2.22
C PRO A 68 1.08 18.30 -2.49
N SER A 69 1.76 19.21 -3.21
CA SER A 69 3.17 19.01 -3.58
C SER A 69 4.14 18.96 -2.40
N ASP A 70 3.71 19.49 -1.25
CA ASP A 70 4.44 19.58 0.01
C ASP A 70 4.01 18.52 1.04
N THR A 71 3.22 17.50 0.64
CA THR A 71 2.87 16.38 1.52
C THR A 71 4.12 15.66 2.02
N THR A 72 4.17 15.43 3.34
CA THR A 72 5.26 14.71 4.01
C THR A 72 4.68 13.58 4.86
N ILE A 73 5.29 12.40 4.84
CA ILE A 73 4.83 11.26 5.64
C ILE A 73 5.83 11.00 6.77
N THR A 74 5.36 11.08 8.00
CA THR A 74 6.17 10.85 9.20
C THR A 74 5.64 9.62 9.95
N PRO A 75 6.43 8.52 10.07
CA PRO A 75 6.00 7.31 10.76
C PRO A 75 5.93 7.53 12.28
N ILE A 76 4.88 7.00 12.90
CA ILE A 76 4.65 7.03 14.35
C ILE A 76 4.86 5.65 14.96
N SER A 77 4.19 4.63 14.40
CA SER A 77 4.24 3.27 14.91
C SER A 77 4.00 2.24 13.80
N ARG A 78 4.50 1.02 14.00
CA ARG A 78 4.25 -0.15 13.15
C ARG A 78 3.98 -1.37 14.03
N THR A 79 2.93 -2.12 13.71
CA THR A 79 2.64 -3.42 14.31
C THR A 79 2.57 -4.50 13.23
N ILE A 80 3.31 -5.59 13.41
CA ILE A 80 3.33 -6.75 12.49
C ILE A 80 2.87 -8.00 13.25
N GLY A 81 1.89 -8.72 12.69
CA GLY A 81 1.38 -9.96 13.27
C GLY A 81 0.29 -10.61 12.43
N GLN A 82 0.15 -11.93 12.53
CA GLN A 82 -0.94 -12.69 11.87
C GLN A 82 -1.09 -12.39 10.37
N GLY A 83 0.04 -12.21 9.67
CA GLY A 83 0.07 -11.90 8.23
C GLY A 83 -0.41 -10.48 7.88
N ARG A 84 -0.35 -9.54 8.83
CA ARG A 84 -0.79 -8.15 8.67
C ARG A 84 0.28 -7.16 9.12
N VAL A 85 0.25 -5.99 8.49
CA VAL A 85 0.98 -4.78 8.91
C VAL A 85 -0.04 -3.69 9.19
N VAL A 86 0.17 -2.95 10.27
CA VAL A 86 -0.58 -1.72 10.59
C VAL A 86 0.45 -0.63 10.83
N ASP A 87 0.41 0.41 10.02
CA ASP A 87 1.26 1.59 10.17
C ASP A 87 0.43 2.83 10.52
N GLU A 88 1.01 3.65 11.38
CA GLU A 88 0.48 4.94 11.79
C GLU A 88 1.41 6.06 11.32
N PHE A 89 0.84 7.08 10.66
CA PHE A 89 1.58 8.21 10.11
C PHE A 89 0.92 9.54 10.45
N VAL A 90 1.75 10.59 10.54
CA VAL A 90 1.32 11.98 10.33
C VAL A 90 1.60 12.32 8.86
N VAL A 91 0.58 12.82 8.16
CA VAL A 91 0.59 13.15 6.72
C VAL A 91 0.21 14.60 6.49
#